data_AF-A0A645ACJ0-F1
#
_entry.id   AF-A0A645ACJ0-F1
#
_cell.length_a   1.000
_cell.length_b   1.000
_cell.length_c   1.000
_cell.angle_alpha   90.00
_cell.angle_beta   90.00
_cell.angle_gamma   90.00
#
_symmetry.space_group_name_H-M   'P 1'
#
loop_
_entity.id
_entity.type
_entity.pdbx_description
1 polymer ?
#
loop_
_entity_poly.entity_id
_entity_poly.type
_entity_poly.pdbx_seq_one_letter_code
_entity_poly.pdbx_strand_id
1 'polypeptide(L)'
;MRYTKSQIQAQSLPSIEEIRQQQMVQKTADIKRFMETEDFQAYVPVIESMTGEAYSAVEVAAALYAMQYGSDQNLDKLADLQVAPADSVAAPEKFLKRRSEVRTNKNGEVIRDKDRKVIREPGMAVIKISIGHNDRVSAAHILSAVAGGSGLPGKLVGAITIQKTFSLVDVPKEYRKSIVEKLNNTKIKGKTVKVL
;
A
#
# COMPACT_ATOMS: atom_id res chain seq x y z
N MET A 1 -28.99 -16.61 -7.71
CA MET A 1 -28.36 -17.94 -7.79
C MET A 1 -27.03 -17.92 -7.04
N ARG A 2 -26.75 -18.92 -6.20
CA ARG A 2 -25.41 -19.10 -5.58
C ARG A 2 -24.53 -19.85 -6.58
N TYR A 3 -23.46 -19.22 -7.07
CA TYR A 3 -22.65 -19.74 -8.18
C TYR A 3 -21.79 -20.96 -7.81
N THR A 4 -21.26 -21.00 -6.59
CA THR A 4 -20.25 -22.00 -6.20
C THR A 4 -20.77 -23.09 -5.26
N LYS A 5 -22.00 -23.00 -4.75
CA LYS A 5 -22.61 -23.92 -3.75
C LYS A 5 -21.75 -24.23 -2.50
N SER A 6 -20.54 -23.69 -2.36
CA SER A 6 -19.63 -23.90 -1.24
C SER A 6 -19.99 -23.01 -0.05
N GLN A 7 -19.94 -23.57 1.14
CA GLN A 7 -19.95 -22.81 2.39
C GLN A 7 -18.53 -22.31 2.67
N ILE A 8 -18.34 -21.00 2.60
CA ILE A 8 -17.08 -20.35 2.99
C ILE A 8 -17.10 -20.27 4.52
N GLN A 9 -16.20 -21.00 5.17
CA GLN A 9 -15.98 -20.84 6.61
C GLN A 9 -15.09 -19.62 6.83
N ALA A 10 -15.55 -18.67 7.64
CA ALA A 10 -14.74 -17.53 8.02
C ALA A 10 -13.61 -18.02 8.93
N GLN A 11 -12.36 -17.87 8.50
CA GLN A 11 -11.19 -18.10 9.35
C GLN A 11 -10.88 -16.83 10.15
N SER A 12 -10.41 -17.01 11.38
CA SER A 12 -9.89 -15.91 12.20
C SER A 12 -8.61 -15.34 11.57
N LEU A 13 -8.43 -14.04 11.68
CA LEU A 13 -7.16 -13.41 11.34
C LEU A 13 -6.09 -13.88 12.35
N PRO A 14 -4.88 -14.20 11.89
CA PRO A 14 -3.80 -14.57 12.80
C PRO A 14 -3.42 -13.37 13.67
N SER A 15 -3.05 -13.66 14.91
CA SER A 15 -2.56 -12.65 15.86
C SER A 15 -1.23 -12.04 15.37
N ILE A 16 -0.92 -10.83 15.80
CA ILE A 16 0.37 -10.18 15.56
C ILE A 16 1.52 -11.06 16.08
N GLU A 17 1.32 -11.72 17.22
CA GLU A 17 2.30 -12.66 17.78
C GLU A 17 2.44 -13.90 16.92
N GLU A 18 1.34 -14.43 16.37
CA GLU A 18 1.35 -15.59 15.47
C GLU A 18 2.04 -15.26 14.15
N ILE A 19 1.80 -14.06 13.60
CA ILE A 19 2.49 -13.57 12.40
C ILE A 19 3.98 -13.45 12.67
N ARG A 20 4.39 -12.87 13.81
CA ARG A 20 5.79 -12.78 14.21
C ARG A 20 6.43 -14.16 14.30
N GLN A 21 5.78 -15.09 14.98
CA GLN A 21 6.28 -16.46 15.11
C GLN A 21 6.42 -17.14 13.74
N GLN A 22 5.42 -17.03 12.86
CA GLN A 22 5.50 -17.61 11.52
C GLN A 22 6.61 -16.99 10.68
N GLN A 23 6.82 -15.66 10.77
CA GLN A 23 7.94 -14.99 10.12
C GLN A 23 9.28 -15.51 10.67
N MET A 24 9.43 -15.63 11.99
CA MET A 24 10.64 -16.17 12.61
C MET A 24 10.97 -17.58 12.11
N VAL A 25 9.94 -18.43 11.97
CA VAL A 25 10.08 -19.79 11.43
C VAL A 25 10.52 -19.76 9.96
N GLN A 26 9.88 -18.94 9.13
CA GLN A 26 10.25 -18.80 7.71
C GLN A 26 11.70 -18.31 7.55
N LYS A 27 12.10 -17.30 8.32
CA LYS A 27 13.48 -16.78 8.30
C LYS A 27 14.51 -17.80 8.75
N THR A 28 14.18 -18.61 9.75
CA THR A 28 15.04 -19.72 10.16
C THR A 28 15.22 -20.74 9.03
N ALA A 29 14.15 -21.02 8.27
CA ALA A 29 14.23 -21.89 7.10
C ALA A 29 15.06 -21.28 5.97
N ASP A 30 14.97 -19.97 5.73
CA ASP A 30 15.78 -19.25 4.75
C ASP A 30 17.28 -19.35 5.09
N ILE A 31 17.65 -19.15 6.36
CA ILE A 31 19.05 -19.29 6.82
C ILE A 31 19.55 -20.72 6.58
N LYS A 32 18.74 -21.75 6.88
CA LYS A 32 19.11 -23.15 6.63
C LYS A 32 19.39 -23.41 5.14
N ARG A 33 18.54 -22.91 4.25
CA ARG A 33 18.74 -23.01 2.79
C ARG A 33 19.99 -22.29 2.33
N PHE A 34 20.27 -21.11 2.89
CA PHE A 34 21.47 -20.35 2.53
C PHE A 34 22.75 -21.06 2.99
N MET A 35 22.72 -21.71 4.16
CA MET A 35 23.86 -22.53 4.63
C MET A 35 24.16 -23.73 3.72
N GLU A 36 23.21 -24.19 2.91
CA GLU A 36 23.44 -25.27 1.92
C GLU A 36 24.19 -24.77 0.67
N THR A 37 24.30 -23.46 0.44
CA THR A 37 24.89 -22.87 -0.78
C THR A 37 26.37 -22.45 -0.64
N GLU A 38 27.04 -22.82 0.45
CA GLU A 38 28.49 -22.62 0.76
C GLU A 38 29.02 -21.16 0.83
N ASP A 39 28.26 -20.16 0.38
CA ASP A 39 28.70 -18.75 0.21
C ASP A 39 28.86 -17.93 1.52
N PHE A 40 28.75 -18.58 2.68
CA PHE A 40 28.85 -17.92 3.99
C PHE A 40 30.26 -18.02 4.63
N GLN A 41 31.11 -18.91 4.13
CA GLN A 41 32.46 -19.17 4.69
C GLN A 41 33.34 -17.92 4.69
N ALA A 42 33.19 -17.04 3.70
CA ALA A 42 33.93 -15.77 3.63
C ALA A 42 33.66 -14.83 4.82
N TYR A 43 32.53 -15.00 5.52
CA TYR A 43 32.12 -14.14 6.63
C TYR A 43 32.48 -14.72 8.01
N VAL A 44 32.90 -15.98 8.07
CA VAL A 44 33.28 -16.64 9.33
C VAL A 44 34.38 -15.87 10.09
N PRO A 45 35.48 -15.40 9.45
CA PRO A 45 36.53 -14.68 10.17
C PRO A 45 36.05 -13.37 10.82
N VAL A 46 35.04 -12.72 10.22
CA VAL A 46 34.45 -11.48 10.76
C VAL A 46 33.70 -11.79 12.05
N ILE A 47 32.88 -12.84 12.05
CA ILE A 47 32.16 -13.26 13.25
C ILE A 47 33.13 -13.78 14.32
N GLU A 48 34.15 -14.54 13.92
CA GLU A 48 35.20 -15.03 14.82
C GLU A 48 35.95 -13.88 15.51
N SER A 49 36.21 -12.77 14.81
CA SER A 49 36.83 -11.58 15.41
C SER A 49 35.94 -10.86 16.44
N MET A 50 34.62 -11.05 16.35
CA MET A 50 33.64 -10.51 17.30
C MET A 50 33.40 -11.46 18.47
N THR A 51 33.68 -12.75 18.29
CA THR A 51 33.57 -13.78 19.33
C THR A 51 34.88 -13.92 20.10
N GLY A 52 34.79 -13.95 21.42
CA GLY A 52 35.98 -13.98 22.28
C GLY A 52 35.59 -13.71 23.72
N GLU A 53 36.32 -12.82 24.40
CA GLU A 53 36.03 -12.46 25.80
C GLU A 53 34.77 -11.59 25.96
N ALA A 54 34.40 -10.82 24.92
CA ALA A 54 33.36 -9.81 25.03
C ALA A 54 31.94 -10.35 24.73
N TYR A 55 31.80 -11.23 23.74
CA TYR A 55 30.49 -11.72 23.27
C TYR A 55 30.55 -13.16 22.81
N SER A 56 29.48 -13.91 23.11
CA SER A 56 29.26 -15.26 22.59
C SER A 56 28.76 -15.24 21.15
N ALA A 57 29.07 -16.29 20.37
CA ALA A 57 28.53 -16.46 19.01
C ALA A 57 26.99 -16.40 18.97
N VAL A 58 26.33 -16.87 20.04
CA VAL A 58 24.88 -16.83 20.18
C VAL A 58 24.39 -15.39 20.37
N GLU A 59 25.13 -14.57 21.12
CA GLU A 59 24.77 -13.17 21.38
C GLU A 59 24.97 -12.30 20.14
N VAL A 60 26.05 -12.53 19.39
CA VAL A 60 26.28 -11.88 18.09
C VAL A 60 25.17 -12.27 17.10
N ALA A 61 24.80 -13.54 17.04
CA ALA A 61 23.69 -14.00 16.20
C ALA A 61 22.34 -13.38 16.62
N ALA A 62 22.07 -13.31 17.93
CA ALA A 62 20.87 -12.68 18.46
C ALA A 62 20.83 -11.17 18.17
N ALA A 63 21.95 -10.48 18.29
CA ALA A 63 22.06 -9.05 17.97
C ALA A 63 21.83 -8.79 16.48
N LEU A 64 22.44 -9.58 15.59
CA LEU A 64 22.21 -9.50 14.15
C LEU A 64 20.73 -9.79 13.80
N TYR A 65 20.14 -10.81 14.45
CA TYR A 65 18.73 -11.14 14.29
C TYR A 65 17.84 -9.97 14.74
N ALA A 66 18.13 -9.36 15.88
CA ALA A 66 17.42 -8.19 16.38
C ALA A 66 17.61 -6.94 15.51
N MET A 67 18.79 -6.72 14.92
CA MET A 67 19.00 -5.62 13.97
C MET A 67 18.23 -5.81 12.67
N GLN A 68 18.19 -7.05 12.17
CA GLN A 68 17.53 -7.37 10.91
C GLN A 68 16.01 -7.41 11.03
N TYR A 69 15.48 -7.82 12.19
CA TYR A 69 14.04 -8.11 12.39
C TYR A 69 13.39 -7.37 13.56
N GLY A 70 14.15 -6.82 14.50
CA GLY A 70 13.65 -6.14 15.70
C GLY A 70 13.08 -4.75 15.47
N SER A 71 13.03 -4.29 14.22
CA SER A 71 12.37 -3.05 13.79
C SER A 71 11.42 -3.32 12.64
N ASP A 72 10.54 -4.31 12.79
CA ASP A 72 9.43 -4.47 11.85
C ASP A 72 8.41 -3.35 12.12
N GLN A 73 8.76 -2.12 11.70
CA GLN A 73 7.92 -0.92 11.84
C GLN A 73 6.54 -1.09 11.21
N ASN A 74 6.31 -2.15 10.42
CA ASN A 74 4.99 -2.51 9.92
C ASN A 74 4.15 -3.29 10.95
N LEU A 75 4.74 -4.15 11.78
CA LEU A 75 4.02 -4.88 12.83
C LEU A 75 3.60 -3.97 13.99
N ASP A 76 4.44 -3.01 14.35
CA ASP A 76 4.07 -2.02 15.37
C ASP A 76 2.94 -1.10 14.88
N LYS A 77 2.91 -0.77 13.58
CA LYS A 77 1.77 -0.07 12.95
C LYS A 77 0.50 -0.92 12.87
N LEU A 78 0.62 -2.25 12.88
CA LEU A 78 -0.52 -3.17 12.94
C LEU A 78 -1.08 -3.29 14.36
N ALA A 79 -0.26 -3.10 15.40
CA ALA A 79 -0.73 -3.06 16.79
C ALA A 79 -1.61 -1.84 17.08
N ASP A 80 -1.32 -0.70 16.43
CA ASP A 80 -2.12 0.53 16.52
C ASP A 80 -3.44 0.45 15.72
N LEU A 81 -3.57 -0.50 14.79
CA LEU A 81 -4.81 -0.81 14.12
C LEU A 81 -5.67 -1.65 15.05
N GLN A 82 -6.43 -1.01 15.95
CA GLN A 82 -7.50 -1.68 16.69
C GLN A 82 -8.51 -2.28 15.69
N VAL A 83 -8.35 -3.57 15.39
CA VAL A 83 -9.37 -4.35 14.69
C VAL A 83 -10.46 -4.61 15.70
N ALA A 84 -11.55 -3.84 15.60
CA ALA A 84 -12.74 -4.08 16.39
C ALA A 84 -13.19 -5.55 16.18
N PRO A 85 -13.59 -6.28 17.24
CA PRO A 85 -13.98 -7.68 17.15
C PRO A 85 -15.03 -7.90 16.06
N ALA A 86 -14.99 -9.04 15.37
CA ALA A 86 -15.84 -9.31 14.19
C ALA A 86 -17.34 -9.12 14.46
N ASP A 87 -17.80 -9.33 15.69
CA ASP A 87 -19.20 -9.15 16.11
C ASP A 87 -19.59 -7.68 16.35
N SER A 88 -18.62 -6.76 16.33
CA SER A 88 -18.82 -5.32 16.48
C SER A 88 -18.89 -4.55 15.16
N VAL A 89 -19.14 -5.25 14.03
CA VAL A 89 -19.70 -4.62 12.83
C VAL A 89 -21.17 -4.20 13.01
N ALA A 90 -21.50 -3.63 14.17
CA ALA A 90 -22.45 -2.53 14.16
C ALA A 90 -21.75 -1.43 13.36
N ALA A 91 -22.16 -1.26 12.09
CA ALA A 91 -21.74 -0.13 11.29
C ALA A 91 -21.72 1.10 12.19
N PRO A 92 -20.61 1.87 12.26
CA PRO A 92 -20.54 3.00 13.19
C PRO A 92 -21.82 3.81 13.02
N GLU A 93 -22.57 4.09 14.08
CA GLU A 93 -23.81 4.90 13.96
C GLU A 93 -23.55 6.20 13.19
N LYS A 94 -22.31 6.71 13.28
CA LYS A 94 -21.78 7.88 12.58
C LYS A 94 -21.55 7.68 11.06
N PHE A 95 -21.61 6.46 10.53
CA PHE A 95 -21.48 6.15 9.11
C PHE A 95 -22.85 5.97 8.44
N LEU A 96 -23.84 5.43 9.15
CA LEU A 96 -25.23 5.37 8.68
C LEU A 96 -25.86 6.77 8.53
N LYS A 97 -25.49 7.73 9.40
CA LYS A 97 -25.98 9.12 9.29
C LYS A 97 -25.42 9.92 8.11
N ARG A 98 -24.37 9.46 7.40
CA ARG A 98 -23.81 10.21 6.24
C ARG A 98 -24.53 9.95 4.93
N ARG A 99 -25.51 9.03 4.88
CA ARG A 99 -26.25 8.76 3.64
C ARG A 99 -27.52 9.58 3.47
N SER A 100 -27.86 10.46 4.41
CA SER A 100 -29.10 11.24 4.34
C SER A 100 -29.07 12.58 5.08
N GLU A 101 -27.94 13.30 5.12
CA GLU A 101 -27.99 14.74 5.41
C GLU A 101 -27.79 15.51 4.12
N VAL A 102 -28.92 15.71 3.44
CA VAL A 102 -29.09 16.76 2.45
C VAL A 102 -28.85 18.09 3.18
N ARG A 103 -27.61 18.59 3.16
CA ARG A 103 -27.28 19.89 3.73
C ARG A 103 -28.00 20.96 2.93
N THR A 104 -29.00 21.60 3.54
CA THR A 104 -29.75 22.71 2.97
C THR A 104 -29.20 24.04 3.49
N ASN A 105 -29.11 25.06 2.63
CA ASN A 105 -28.82 26.42 3.09
C ASN A 105 -30.03 27.00 3.86
N LYS A 106 -29.87 28.21 4.43
CA LYS A 106 -30.97 28.93 5.11
C LYS A 106 -32.20 29.21 4.20
N ASN A 107 -32.08 28.97 2.89
CA ASN A 107 -33.11 29.14 1.89
C ASN A 107 -33.68 27.80 1.38
N GLY A 108 -33.33 26.66 2.00
CA GLY A 108 -33.86 25.34 1.65
C GLY A 108 -33.26 24.69 0.39
N GLU A 109 -32.17 25.23 -0.15
CA GLU A 109 -31.51 24.66 -1.34
C GLU A 109 -30.45 23.62 -0.95
N VAL A 110 -30.50 22.46 -1.62
CA VAL A 110 -29.58 21.34 -1.40
C VAL A 110 -28.17 21.69 -1.87
N ILE A 111 -27.24 21.80 -0.93
CA ILE A 111 -25.81 21.98 -1.20
C ILE A 111 -25.24 20.63 -1.64
N ARG A 112 -25.07 20.45 -2.94
CA ARG A 112 -24.26 19.34 -3.47
C ARG A 112 -22.80 19.66 -3.22
N ASP A 113 -22.09 18.74 -2.58
CA ASP A 113 -20.69 18.79 -2.15
C ASP A 113 -19.71 18.77 -3.35
N LYS A 114 -19.96 19.58 -4.38
CA LYS A 114 -19.28 19.55 -5.68
C LYS A 114 -18.10 20.52 -5.77
N ASP A 115 -17.96 21.42 -4.79
CA ASP A 115 -16.94 22.47 -4.76
C ASP A 115 -15.99 22.33 -3.56
N ARG A 116 -15.59 21.11 -3.22
CA ARG A 116 -14.39 20.94 -2.39
C ARG A 116 -13.20 21.40 -3.23
N LYS A 117 -12.76 22.64 -3.02
CA LYS A 117 -11.53 23.18 -3.60
C LYS A 117 -10.39 22.27 -3.17
N VAL A 118 -9.92 21.41 -4.09
CA VAL A 118 -8.76 20.54 -3.84
C VAL A 118 -7.57 21.45 -3.64
N ILE A 119 -7.15 21.62 -2.38
CA ILE A 119 -5.93 22.34 -2.03
C ILE A 119 -4.79 21.45 -2.51
N ARG A 120 -4.13 21.85 -3.59
CA ARG A 120 -2.98 21.12 -4.15
C ARG A 120 -1.71 21.57 -3.46
N GLU A 121 -0.84 20.62 -3.15
CA GLU A 121 0.47 20.91 -2.58
C GLU A 121 1.33 21.70 -3.57
N PRO A 122 2.14 22.67 -3.11
CA PRO A 122 3.12 23.36 -3.94
C PRO A 122 4.08 22.36 -4.58
N GLY A 123 4.42 22.54 -5.87
CA GLY A 123 5.37 21.66 -6.58
C GLY A 123 4.72 20.49 -7.33
N MET A 124 3.41 20.28 -7.19
CA MET A 124 2.66 19.33 -7.99
C MET A 124 2.20 19.93 -9.33
N ALA A 125 2.12 19.09 -10.36
CA ALA A 125 1.52 19.35 -11.66
C ALA A 125 0.37 18.36 -11.89
N VAL A 126 -0.70 18.83 -12.52
CA VAL A 126 -1.82 17.97 -12.89
C VAL A 126 -1.58 17.44 -14.29
N ILE A 127 -1.69 16.12 -14.45
CA ILE A 127 -1.77 15.48 -15.76
C ILE A 127 -3.18 14.95 -16.00
N LYS A 128 -3.63 15.00 -17.25
CA LYS A 128 -4.92 14.47 -17.68
C LYS A 128 -4.70 13.19 -18.47
N ILE A 129 -5.40 12.13 -18.11
CA ILE A 129 -5.31 10.83 -18.78
C ILE A 129 -6.67 10.51 -19.40
N SER A 130 -6.69 10.06 -20.65
CA SER A 130 -7.91 9.73 -21.42
C SER A 130 -8.60 8.43 -20.96
N ILE A 131 -8.78 8.26 -19.65
CA ILE A 131 -9.47 7.11 -19.04
C ILE A 131 -10.32 7.57 -17.86
N GLY A 132 -11.55 7.06 -17.73
CA GLY A 132 -12.48 7.48 -16.68
C GLY A 132 -13.45 6.38 -16.22
N HIS A 133 -14.51 6.79 -15.54
CA HIS A 133 -15.55 5.88 -15.01
C HIS A 133 -16.19 5.00 -16.08
N ASN A 134 -16.38 5.53 -17.30
CA ASN A 134 -16.92 4.75 -18.43
C ASN A 134 -16.01 3.55 -18.78
N ASP A 135 -14.74 3.63 -18.43
CA ASP A 135 -13.75 2.58 -18.62
C ASP A 135 -13.69 1.59 -17.45
N ARG A 136 -14.57 1.77 -16.45
CA ARG A 136 -14.61 1.01 -15.20
C ARG A 136 -13.25 1.02 -14.48
N VAL A 137 -12.48 2.10 -14.64
CA VAL A 137 -11.18 2.26 -13.99
C VAL A 137 -11.36 2.68 -12.53
N SER A 138 -10.40 2.33 -11.67
CA SER A 138 -10.35 2.73 -10.26
C SER A 138 -9.05 3.49 -10.01
N ALA A 139 -8.97 4.19 -8.89
CA ALA A 139 -7.76 4.95 -8.54
C ALA A 139 -6.54 4.04 -8.43
N ALA A 140 -6.71 2.82 -7.93
CA ALA A 140 -5.65 1.80 -7.87
C ALA A 140 -5.08 1.45 -9.25
N HIS A 141 -5.94 1.29 -10.27
CA HIS A 141 -5.48 1.00 -11.63
C HIS A 141 -4.70 2.17 -12.25
N ILE A 142 -5.10 3.41 -11.94
CA ILE A 142 -4.40 4.61 -12.42
C ILE A 142 -3.07 4.74 -11.69
N LEU A 143 -3.05 4.56 -10.36
CA LEU A 143 -1.86 4.59 -9.54
C LEU A 143 -0.83 3.56 -10.01
N SER A 144 -1.26 2.32 -10.25
CA SER A 144 -0.37 1.25 -10.73
C SER A 144 0.22 1.58 -12.10
N ALA A 145 -0.57 2.17 -13.00
CA ALA A 145 -0.10 2.54 -14.33
C ALA A 145 0.85 3.74 -14.30
N VAL A 146 0.57 4.74 -13.47
CA VAL A 146 1.43 5.92 -13.31
C VAL A 146 2.75 5.52 -12.66
N ALA A 147 2.72 4.76 -11.57
CA ALA A 147 3.92 4.31 -10.88
C ALA A 147 4.74 3.33 -11.73
N GLY A 148 4.10 2.29 -12.27
CA GLY A 148 4.76 1.26 -13.08
C GLY A 148 5.23 1.77 -14.44
N GLY A 149 4.50 2.71 -15.05
CA GLY A 149 4.83 3.25 -16.37
C GLY A 149 5.94 4.30 -16.32
N SER A 150 6.01 5.13 -15.27
CA SER A 150 6.97 6.23 -15.20
C SER A 150 8.24 5.93 -14.40
N GLY A 151 8.18 4.94 -13.49
CA GLY A 151 9.19 4.72 -12.46
C GLY A 151 9.04 5.64 -11.24
N LEU A 152 7.98 6.45 -11.19
CA LEU A 152 7.66 7.28 -10.03
C LEU A 152 7.16 6.39 -8.87
N PRO A 153 7.75 6.50 -7.67
CA PRO A 153 7.20 5.83 -6.49
C PRO A 153 5.74 6.23 -6.27
N GLY A 154 4.85 5.25 -6.05
CA GLY A 154 3.42 5.51 -5.88
C GLY A 154 3.10 6.47 -4.72
N LYS A 155 3.99 6.58 -3.72
CA LYS A 155 3.88 7.53 -2.60
C LYS A 155 4.00 9.00 -3.04
N LEU A 156 4.65 9.28 -4.16
CA LEU A 156 4.80 10.65 -4.70
C LEU A 156 3.64 11.05 -5.61
N VAL A 157 2.72 10.13 -5.91
CA VAL A 157 1.50 10.44 -6.66
C VAL A 157 0.50 11.07 -5.70
N GLY A 158 0.03 12.27 -6.05
CA GLY A 158 -0.94 13.02 -5.27
C GLY A 158 -2.39 12.58 -5.53
N ALA A 159 -3.30 13.53 -5.44
CA ALA A 159 -4.73 13.28 -5.62
C ALA A 159 -5.05 12.73 -7.03
N ILE A 160 -5.87 11.67 -7.07
CA ILE A 160 -6.43 11.10 -8.30
C ILE A 160 -7.91 11.41 -8.35
N THR A 161 -8.34 12.20 -9.33
CA THR A 161 -9.75 12.52 -9.58
C THR A 161 -10.22 11.85 -10.85
N ILE A 162 -11.12 10.88 -10.75
CA ILE A 162 -11.67 10.15 -11.90
C ILE A 162 -12.95 10.84 -12.35
N GLN A 163 -13.01 11.25 -13.62
CA GLN A 163 -14.22 11.80 -14.24
C GLN A 163 -14.90 10.75 -15.12
N LYS A 164 -15.92 11.14 -15.88
CA LYS A 164 -16.66 10.20 -16.76
C LYS A 164 -15.77 9.62 -17.86
N THR A 165 -15.00 10.49 -18.53
CA THR A 165 -14.22 10.16 -19.74
C THR A 165 -12.71 10.32 -19.58
N PHE A 166 -12.26 10.96 -18.50
CA PHE A 166 -10.84 11.19 -18.24
C PHE A 166 -10.57 11.21 -16.73
N SER A 167 -9.29 11.17 -16.36
CA SER A 167 -8.84 11.28 -14.97
C SER A 167 -7.77 12.35 -14.85
N LEU A 168 -7.77 13.05 -13.72
CA LEU A 168 -6.74 14.01 -13.33
C LEU A 168 -5.88 13.39 -12.26
N VAL A 169 -4.57 13.47 -12.42
CA VAL A 169 -3.61 12.93 -11.46
C VAL A 169 -2.60 14.02 -11.12
N ASP A 170 -2.42 14.29 -9.84
CA ASP A 170 -1.40 15.19 -9.36
C ASP A 170 -0.07 14.42 -9.25
N VAL A 171 0.98 14.93 -9.91
CA VAL A 171 2.32 14.33 -9.94
C VAL A 171 3.38 15.41 -9.73
N PRO A 172 4.56 15.11 -9.19
CA PRO A 172 5.57 16.15 -8.98
C PRO A 172 6.02 16.75 -10.32
N LYS A 173 6.20 18.07 -10.37
CA LYS A 173 6.54 18.82 -11.61
C LYS A 173 7.74 18.25 -12.36
N GLU A 174 8.74 17.78 -11.62
CA GLU A 174 9.98 17.20 -12.12
C GLU A 174 9.74 15.96 -12.98
N TYR A 175 8.77 15.13 -12.59
CA TYR A 175 8.48 13.86 -13.27
C TYR A 175 7.46 14.01 -14.41
N ARG A 176 6.81 15.18 -14.54
CA ARG A 176 5.72 15.40 -15.50
C ARG A 176 6.10 14.99 -16.92
N LYS A 177 7.28 15.42 -17.42
CA LYS A 177 7.72 15.13 -18.81
C LYS A 177 7.90 13.62 -19.03
N SER A 178 8.66 12.98 -18.15
CA SER A 178 8.91 11.52 -18.17
C SER A 178 7.61 10.72 -18.11
N ILE A 179 6.65 11.16 -17.28
CA ILE A 179 5.33 10.52 -17.19
C ILE A 179 4.55 10.67 -18.49
N VAL A 180 4.51 11.85 -19.10
CA VAL A 180 3.79 12.09 -20.37
C VAL A 180 4.34 11.21 -21.49
N GLU A 181 5.67 11.10 -21.60
CA GLU A 181 6.33 10.30 -22.62
C GLU A 181 6.06 8.80 -22.44
N LYS A 182 6.18 8.30 -21.20
CA LYS A 182 6.05 6.88 -20.92
C LYS A 182 4.59 6.40 -20.81
N LEU A 183 3.67 7.21 -20.30
CA LEU A 183 2.25 6.82 -20.21
C LEU A 183 1.53 6.90 -21.56
N ASN A 184 2.04 7.69 -22.52
CA ASN A 184 1.42 7.74 -23.83
C ASN A 184 1.44 6.37 -24.51
N ASN A 185 0.28 5.91 -24.95
CA ASN A 185 0.06 4.59 -25.54
C ASN A 185 0.26 3.39 -24.59
N THR A 186 0.35 3.63 -23.28
CA THR A 186 0.33 2.54 -22.29
C THR A 186 -1.08 1.97 -22.12
N LYS A 187 -1.20 0.69 -21.75
CA LYS A 187 -2.48 0.05 -21.45
C LYS A 187 -2.80 0.14 -19.96
N ILE A 188 -3.94 0.74 -19.63
CA ILE A 188 -4.52 0.71 -18.28
C ILE A 188 -5.79 -0.12 -18.33
N LYS A 189 -5.83 -1.22 -17.57
CA LYS A 189 -6.98 -2.14 -17.55
C LYS A 189 -7.38 -2.62 -18.96
N GLY A 190 -6.40 -2.90 -19.82
CA GLY A 190 -6.61 -3.36 -21.20
C GLY A 190 -6.97 -2.26 -22.21
N LYS A 191 -7.13 -1.01 -21.79
CA LYS A 191 -7.41 0.13 -22.69
C LYS A 191 -6.17 0.98 -22.89
N THR A 192 -5.88 1.31 -24.14
CA THR A 192 -4.79 2.23 -24.49
C THR A 192 -5.18 3.65 -24.07
N VAL A 193 -4.31 4.31 -23.32
CA VAL A 193 -4.54 5.67 -22.84
C VAL A 193 -3.59 6.66 -23.49
N LYS A 194 -4.03 7.92 -23.54
CA LYS A 194 -3.22 9.08 -23.94
C LYS A 194 -3.20 10.09 -22.81
N VAL A 195 -2.06 10.73 -22.64
CA VAL A 195 -1.90 11.88 -21.74
C VAL A 195 -2.22 13.14 -22.53
N LEU A 196 -3.14 13.96 -22.01
CA LEU A 196 -3.70 15.17 -22.62
C LEU A 196 -3.14 16.43 -21.99
#